data_AF-A0A814MJF8-F1
#
_entry.id   AF-A0A814MJF8-F1
#
_cell.length_a   1.000
_cell.length_b   1.000
_cell.length_c   1.000
_cell.angle_alpha   90.00
_cell.angle_beta   90.00
_cell.angle_gamma   90.00
#
_symmetry.space_group_name_H-M   'P 1'
#
loop_
_entity.id
_entity.type
_entity.pdbx_description
1 polymer ?
#
loop_
_entity_poly.entity_id
_entity_poly.type
_entity_poly.pdbx_seq_one_letter_code
_entity_poly.pdbx_strand_id
1 'polypeptide(L)'
;MSSYAQNLSQFKTIYNRIDEINRCVGVNNLEMILPILDKQSKIKNYKLRVKNYEDYKKLIDRWPQDSFKTGVIAKSKPIEFEILKHGVKKNRKINHHSSIVKELSNRYGIYNIRRLFRHDKTPCNKLIAKCNEIFDFIRVLKYGVVVNKYKYQVLPNIRKYKVCNSCGSLSHQDKDCTAQQRCLKCGEHEHKIKHCQSKTSTCVNCSGQHFCFSIKRVKYTQKLNQINRFVLKILSGENLIENERDMVGFVATKDSNEQNVFTSKHQVLQNDIENIINNHLNSFNSRSTELENSTSLQNQNLSEIK
;
A
#
# COMPACT_ATOMS: atom_id res chain seq x y z
N MET A 1 0.36 -10.32 49.46
CA MET A 1 1.38 -11.03 48.65
C MET A 1 0.81 -12.07 47.66
N SER A 2 -0.41 -12.60 47.84
CA SER A 2 -0.93 -13.65 46.92
C SER A 2 -1.33 -13.18 45.52
N SER A 3 -1.71 -11.90 45.32
CA SER A 3 -2.13 -11.39 43.99
C SER A 3 -0.98 -11.24 42.99
N TYR A 4 0.24 -10.94 43.46
CA TYR A 4 1.41 -10.75 42.60
C TYR A 4 1.90 -12.09 42.02
N ALA A 5 1.95 -13.13 42.85
CA ALA A 5 2.32 -14.48 42.40
C ALA A 5 1.30 -15.08 41.41
N GLN A 6 0.00 -14.83 41.64
CA GLN A 6 -1.06 -15.23 40.69
C GLN A 6 -0.93 -14.50 39.34
N ASN A 7 -0.57 -13.21 39.35
CA ASN A 7 -0.32 -12.47 38.12
C ASN A 7 0.91 -13.01 37.37
N LEU A 8 2.02 -13.28 38.06
CA LEU A 8 3.24 -13.83 37.44
C LEU A 8 3.01 -15.20 36.79
N SER A 9 2.26 -16.10 37.45
CA SER A 9 1.89 -17.40 36.89
C SER A 9 1.01 -17.28 35.62
N GLN A 10 0.08 -16.33 35.62
CA GLN A 10 -0.74 -16.00 34.44
C GLN A 10 0.11 -15.42 33.30
N PHE A 11 1.10 -14.57 33.58
CA PHE A 11 2.01 -14.07 32.55
C PHE A 11 2.82 -15.18 31.90
N LYS A 12 3.37 -16.12 32.68
CA LYS A 12 4.16 -17.25 32.17
C LYS A 12 3.34 -18.16 31.25
N THR A 13 2.07 -18.40 31.58
CA THR A 13 1.16 -19.19 30.73
C THR A 13 0.78 -18.48 29.43
N ILE A 14 0.77 -17.14 29.40
CA ILE A 14 0.50 -16.38 28.18
C ILE A 14 1.67 -16.45 27.19
N TYR A 15 2.91 -16.30 27.66
CA TYR A 15 4.09 -16.42 26.79
C TYR A 15 4.19 -17.81 26.17
N ASN A 16 3.95 -18.87 26.95
CA ASN A 16 3.91 -20.24 26.43
C ASN A 16 2.85 -20.39 25.32
N ARG A 17 1.69 -19.74 25.45
CA ARG A 17 0.64 -19.75 24.42
C ARG A 17 1.04 -18.98 23.16
N ILE A 18 1.80 -17.89 23.29
CA ILE A 18 2.35 -17.16 22.14
C ILE A 18 3.36 -18.02 21.38
N ASP A 19 4.24 -18.69 22.10
CA ASP A 19 5.22 -19.60 21.49
C ASP A 19 4.53 -20.78 20.81
N GLU A 20 3.44 -21.28 21.40
CA GLU A 20 2.62 -22.32 20.79
C GLU A 20 1.93 -21.85 19.51
N ILE A 21 1.37 -20.63 19.47
CA ILE A 21 0.85 -20.03 18.23
C ILE A 21 1.94 -19.95 17.16
N ASN A 22 3.13 -19.45 17.53
CA ASN A 22 4.25 -19.34 16.60
C ASN A 22 4.63 -20.71 16.03
N ARG A 23 4.69 -21.74 16.88
CA ARG A 23 5.02 -23.12 16.50
C ARG A 23 3.96 -23.75 15.59
N CYS A 24 2.68 -23.60 15.94
CA CYS A 24 1.59 -24.27 15.23
C CYS A 24 1.25 -23.61 13.88
N VAL A 25 1.36 -22.29 13.81
CA VAL A 25 0.89 -21.51 12.66
C VAL A 25 2.06 -21.05 11.78
N GLY A 26 3.31 -21.16 12.27
CA GLY A 26 4.51 -20.71 11.56
C GLY A 26 4.58 -19.19 11.41
N VAL A 27 4.01 -18.46 12.37
CA VAL A 27 4.00 -17.00 12.42
C VAL A 27 5.26 -16.50 13.10
N ASN A 28 5.94 -15.54 12.48
CA ASN A 28 7.16 -14.96 13.02
C ASN A 28 6.86 -13.63 13.71
N ASN A 29 7.50 -13.37 14.86
CA ASN A 29 7.45 -12.07 15.55
C ASN A 29 6.05 -11.62 16.00
N LEU A 30 5.24 -12.53 16.55
CA LEU A 30 3.96 -12.20 17.19
C LEU A 30 4.20 -11.30 18.41
N GLU A 31 3.59 -10.12 18.42
CA GLU A 31 3.62 -9.21 19.56
C GLU A 31 2.28 -9.22 20.29
N MET A 32 2.29 -9.56 21.57
CA MET A 32 1.14 -9.30 22.43
C MET A 32 1.07 -7.81 22.75
N ILE A 33 -0.06 -7.18 22.46
CA ILE A 33 -0.30 -5.78 22.77
C ILE A 33 -0.83 -5.68 24.20
N LEU A 34 -2.02 -6.25 24.46
CA LEU A 34 -2.72 -6.08 25.74
C LEU A 34 -3.73 -7.23 25.97
N PRO A 35 -3.90 -7.70 27.21
CA PRO A 35 -5.10 -8.39 27.62
C PRO A 35 -6.27 -7.40 27.66
N ILE A 36 -7.40 -7.77 27.09
CA ILE A 36 -8.65 -7.01 27.07
C ILE A 36 -9.67 -7.82 27.86
N LEU A 37 -10.08 -7.32 29.02
CA LEU A 37 -11.21 -7.90 29.75
C LEU A 37 -12.49 -7.35 29.13
N ASP A 38 -13.29 -8.22 28.54
CA ASP A 38 -14.66 -7.88 28.17
C ASP A 38 -15.49 -7.76 29.46
N LYS A 39 -16.03 -6.57 29.70
CA LYS A 39 -16.78 -6.25 30.92
C LYS A 39 -18.11 -7.01 31.02
N GLN A 40 -18.73 -7.35 29.90
CA GLN A 40 -20.03 -8.03 29.87
C GLN A 40 -19.87 -9.53 30.05
N SER A 41 -19.01 -10.15 29.23
CA SER A 41 -18.81 -11.60 29.26
C SER A 41 -17.83 -12.07 30.34
N LYS A 42 -17.07 -11.15 30.96
CA LYS A 42 -15.92 -11.43 31.83
C LYS A 42 -14.83 -12.28 31.15
N ILE A 43 -14.88 -12.43 29.82
CA ILE A 43 -13.88 -13.17 29.05
C ILE A 43 -12.65 -12.29 28.85
N LYS A 44 -11.46 -12.85 29.10
CA LYS A 44 -10.18 -12.22 28.76
C LYS A 44 -9.86 -12.52 27.30
N ASN A 45 -9.90 -11.48 26.46
CA ASN A 45 -9.42 -11.51 25.09
C ASN A 45 -7.94 -11.07 25.05
N TYR A 46 -7.14 -11.64 24.16
CA TYR A 46 -5.76 -11.20 23.96
C TYR A 46 -5.63 -10.52 22.61
N LYS A 47 -5.08 -9.31 22.60
CA LYS A 47 -4.80 -8.61 21.35
C LYS A 47 -3.38 -8.91 20.88
N LEU A 48 -3.30 -9.70 19.82
CA LEU A 48 -2.05 -10.05 19.16
C LEU A 48 -1.82 -9.14 17.95
N ARG A 49 -0.56 -8.92 17.59
CA ARG A 49 -0.14 -8.15 16.42
C ARG A 49 0.97 -8.89 15.69
N VAL A 50 0.78 -9.05 14.39
CA VAL A 50 1.82 -9.50 13.46
C VAL A 50 2.41 -8.34 12.70
N LYS A 51 3.67 -8.47 12.26
CA LYS A 51 4.45 -7.40 11.63
C LYS A 51 4.38 -7.37 10.10
N ASN A 52 3.88 -8.43 9.49
CA ASN A 52 3.80 -8.61 8.04
C ASN A 52 2.46 -9.28 7.67
N TYR A 53 2.12 -9.20 6.38
CA TYR A 53 0.85 -9.68 5.86
C TYR A 53 0.82 -11.19 5.69
N GLU A 54 1.95 -11.82 5.38
CA GLU A 54 2.04 -13.27 5.22
C GLU A 54 1.68 -14.01 6.51
N ASP A 55 2.21 -13.55 7.64
CA ASP A 55 1.87 -14.07 8.95
C ASP A 55 0.42 -13.78 9.33
N TYR A 56 -0.16 -12.66 8.88
CA TYR A 56 -1.58 -12.40 9.03
C TYR A 56 -2.43 -13.43 8.28
N LYS A 57 -2.05 -13.83 7.05
CA LYS A 57 -2.75 -14.91 6.32
C LYS A 57 -2.66 -16.23 7.06
N LYS A 58 -1.47 -16.62 7.53
CA LYS A 58 -1.30 -17.87 8.29
C LYS A 58 -2.23 -17.93 9.50
N LEU A 59 -2.37 -16.83 10.25
CA LEU A 59 -3.30 -16.72 11.39
C LEU A 59 -4.78 -16.94 11.01
N ILE A 60 -5.16 -16.67 9.76
CA ILE A 60 -6.52 -16.83 9.25
C ILE A 60 -6.72 -18.22 8.63
N ASP A 61 -5.73 -18.70 7.88
CA ASP A 61 -5.83 -19.92 7.07
C ASP A 61 -5.63 -21.19 7.89
N ARG A 62 -4.74 -21.16 8.90
CA ARG A 62 -4.39 -22.33 9.72
C ARG A 62 -4.50 -21.99 11.19
N TRP A 63 -5.53 -22.50 11.85
CA TRP A 63 -5.67 -22.39 13.29
C TRP A 63 -5.90 -23.76 13.93
N PRO A 64 -5.14 -24.14 14.98
CA PRO A 64 -5.44 -25.37 15.72
C PRO A 64 -6.79 -25.21 16.42
N GLN A 65 -7.70 -26.18 16.24
CA GLN A 65 -9.08 -26.08 16.75
C GLN A 65 -9.17 -25.99 18.29
N ASP A 66 -8.08 -26.21 19.03
CA ASP A 66 -8.11 -26.35 20.49
C ASP A 66 -7.30 -25.31 21.27
N SER A 67 -6.59 -24.39 20.59
CA SER A 67 -5.70 -23.45 21.30
C SER A 67 -6.44 -22.34 22.06
N PHE A 68 -7.67 -22.00 21.67
CA PHE A 68 -8.49 -20.96 22.33
C PHE A 68 -9.98 -21.30 22.26
N LYS A 69 -10.68 -21.21 23.41
CA LYS A 69 -12.11 -21.55 23.56
C LYS A 69 -13.05 -20.81 22.58
N THR A 70 -12.65 -19.63 22.11
CA THR A 70 -13.42 -18.79 21.18
C THR A 70 -12.72 -18.54 19.83
N GLY A 71 -11.63 -19.26 19.55
CA GLY A 71 -10.80 -19.05 18.35
C GLY A 71 -10.06 -17.71 18.32
N VAL A 72 -9.56 -17.32 17.14
CA VAL A 72 -8.90 -16.02 16.92
C VAL A 72 -9.71 -15.15 15.99
N ILE A 73 -9.98 -13.91 16.44
CA ILE A 73 -10.61 -12.89 15.63
C ILE A 73 -9.51 -11.98 15.08
N ALA A 74 -9.06 -12.27 13.87
CA ALA A 74 -8.06 -11.47 13.18
C ALA A 74 -8.69 -10.17 12.63
N LYS A 75 -8.65 -9.10 13.41
CA LYS A 75 -9.04 -7.76 12.94
C LYS A 75 -7.82 -7.09 12.32
N SER A 76 -7.82 -6.89 11.01
CA SER A 76 -6.85 -5.99 10.39
C SER A 76 -7.01 -4.62 11.06
N LYS A 77 -5.89 -4.00 11.44
CA LYS A 77 -5.94 -2.57 11.80
C LYS A 77 -6.54 -1.88 10.56
N PRO A 78 -7.53 -0.98 10.69
CA PRO A 78 -8.12 -0.31 9.54
C PRO A 78 -7.06 0.60 8.93
N ILE A 79 -6.24 0.00 8.06
CA ILE A 79 -5.45 0.70 7.10
C ILE A 79 -6.46 0.99 6.01
N GLU A 80 -6.84 2.26 5.90
CA GLU A 80 -7.62 2.68 4.76
C GLU A 80 -6.71 2.48 3.54
N PHE A 81 -7.00 1.45 2.74
CA PHE A 81 -6.30 1.17 1.49
C PHE A 81 -6.73 2.18 0.45
N GLU A 82 -6.23 3.40 0.60
CA GLU A 82 -6.57 4.52 -0.25
C GLU A 82 -5.69 4.52 -1.51
N ILE A 83 -6.34 4.60 -2.66
CA ILE A 83 -5.70 4.80 -3.96
C ILE A 83 -5.96 6.22 -4.46
N LEU A 84 -5.06 6.72 -5.29
CA LEU A 84 -5.04 8.08 -5.79
C LEU A 84 -4.93 8.06 -7.32
N LYS A 85 -5.84 8.75 -8.01
CA LYS A 85 -5.78 8.99 -9.45
C LYS A 85 -5.49 10.46 -9.73
N HIS A 86 -4.37 10.73 -10.40
CA HIS A 86 -3.99 12.04 -10.90
C HIS A 86 -4.57 12.32 -12.30
N GLY A 87 -4.58 13.60 -12.69
CA GLY A 87 -4.92 14.04 -14.04
C GLY A 87 -6.42 14.06 -14.33
N VAL A 88 -7.28 14.07 -13.30
CA VAL A 88 -8.74 14.09 -13.50
C VAL A 88 -9.21 15.53 -13.66
N LYS A 89 -9.86 15.85 -14.80
CA LYS A 89 -10.43 17.17 -15.08
C LYS A 89 -11.25 17.69 -13.88
N LYS A 90 -11.00 18.93 -13.46
CA LYS A 90 -11.54 19.53 -12.22
C LYS A 90 -13.07 19.68 -12.23
N ASN A 91 -13.63 19.98 -13.39
CA ASN A 91 -15.07 20.17 -13.61
C ASN A 91 -15.87 18.85 -13.67
N ARG A 92 -15.20 17.69 -13.71
CA ARG A 92 -15.89 16.40 -13.76
C ARG A 92 -16.52 16.09 -12.39
N LYS A 93 -17.85 16.17 -12.29
CA LYS A 93 -18.61 15.76 -11.12
C LYS A 93 -18.56 14.23 -10.97
N ILE A 94 -18.48 13.75 -9.73
CA ILE A 94 -18.53 12.33 -9.41
C ILE A 94 -19.98 12.00 -9.09
N ASN A 95 -20.61 11.16 -9.89
CA ASN A 95 -21.94 10.65 -9.59
C ASN A 95 -21.80 9.30 -8.88
N HIS A 96 -22.08 9.27 -7.58
CA HIS A 96 -21.98 8.07 -6.75
C HIS A 96 -22.96 6.95 -7.15
N HIS A 97 -24.05 7.29 -7.85
CA HIS A 97 -25.02 6.32 -8.35
C HIS A 97 -24.76 5.87 -9.80
N SER A 98 -23.70 6.36 -10.43
CA SER A 98 -23.37 5.98 -11.80
C SER A 98 -23.04 4.49 -11.91
N SER A 99 -23.38 3.90 -13.06
CA SER A 99 -23.01 2.52 -13.42
C SER A 99 -21.50 2.29 -13.29
N ILE A 100 -20.69 3.29 -13.61
CA ILE A 100 -19.22 3.24 -13.47
C ILE A 100 -18.81 3.03 -12.01
N VAL A 101 -19.40 3.74 -11.05
CA VAL A 101 -19.05 3.57 -9.62
C VAL A 101 -19.43 2.17 -9.13
N LYS A 102 -20.58 1.66 -9.56
CA LYS A 102 -21.00 0.28 -9.26
C LYS A 102 -20.06 -0.75 -9.88
N GLU A 103 -19.64 -0.56 -11.14
CA GLU A 103 -18.66 -1.41 -11.82
C GLU A 103 -17.33 -1.42 -11.07
N LEU A 104 -16.82 -0.24 -10.67
CA LEU A 104 -15.58 -0.12 -9.91
C LEU A 104 -15.65 -0.84 -8.56
N SER A 105 -16.78 -0.72 -7.87
CA SER A 105 -17.03 -1.43 -6.61
C SER A 105 -17.06 -2.95 -6.82
N ASN A 106 -17.83 -3.44 -7.79
CA ASN A 106 -18.01 -4.87 -8.00
C ASN A 106 -16.75 -5.55 -8.55
N ARG A 107 -16.04 -4.90 -9.47
CA ARG A 107 -14.89 -5.50 -10.18
C ARG A 107 -13.60 -5.38 -9.38
N TYR A 108 -13.39 -4.23 -8.73
CA TYR A 108 -12.10 -3.86 -8.12
C TYR A 108 -12.18 -3.65 -6.61
N GLY A 109 -13.35 -3.82 -5.99
CA GLY A 109 -13.55 -3.51 -4.58
C GLY A 109 -13.32 -2.03 -4.24
N ILE A 110 -13.44 -1.13 -5.24
CA ILE A 110 -13.20 0.30 -5.06
C ILE A 110 -14.49 1.00 -4.63
N TYR A 111 -14.44 1.69 -3.50
CA TYR A 111 -15.57 2.45 -2.96
C TYR A 111 -15.14 3.83 -2.45
N ASN A 112 -16.12 4.64 -2.04
CA ASN A 112 -15.91 5.98 -1.48
C ASN A 112 -15.02 6.88 -2.38
N ILE A 113 -15.29 6.86 -3.68
CA ILE A 113 -14.57 7.68 -4.66
C ILE A 113 -14.94 9.15 -4.43
N ARG A 114 -13.98 9.98 -4.05
CA ARG A 114 -14.19 11.41 -3.79
C ARG A 114 -13.10 12.25 -4.42
N ARG A 115 -13.43 13.51 -4.68
CA ARG A 115 -12.45 14.50 -5.15
C ARG A 115 -11.67 15.07 -3.97
N LEU A 116 -10.37 15.27 -4.14
CA LEU A 116 -9.60 16.05 -3.18
C LEU A 116 -9.79 17.54 -3.43
N PHE A 117 -9.90 18.31 -2.36
CA PHE A 117 -10.02 19.76 -2.39
C PHE A 117 -8.78 20.39 -1.77
N ARG A 118 -8.45 21.58 -2.26
CA ARG A 118 -7.44 22.45 -1.66
C ARG A 118 -8.00 23.10 -0.38
N HIS A 119 -7.15 23.79 0.36
CA HIS A 119 -7.54 24.53 1.57
C HIS A 119 -8.59 25.62 1.27
N ASP A 120 -8.51 26.25 0.10
CA ASP A 120 -9.47 27.24 -0.42
C ASP A 120 -10.78 26.60 -0.94
N LYS A 121 -11.02 25.30 -0.66
CA LYS A 121 -12.15 24.51 -1.15
C LYS A 121 -12.22 24.38 -2.68
N THR A 122 -11.18 24.75 -3.42
CA THR A 122 -11.15 24.53 -4.87
C THR A 122 -10.82 23.07 -5.21
N PRO A 123 -11.44 22.48 -6.26
CA PRO A 123 -11.22 21.09 -6.64
C PRO A 123 -9.80 20.85 -7.18
N CYS A 124 -9.13 19.82 -6.66
CA CYS A 124 -7.89 19.32 -7.23
C CYS A 124 -8.15 18.46 -8.48
N ASN A 125 -7.11 18.26 -9.28
CA ASN A 125 -7.08 17.29 -10.39
C ASN A 125 -6.87 15.84 -9.93
N LYS A 126 -7.28 15.53 -8.69
CA LYS A 126 -7.02 14.25 -8.03
C LYS A 126 -8.29 13.64 -7.47
N LEU A 127 -8.47 12.35 -7.71
CA LEU A 127 -9.48 11.53 -7.06
C LEU A 127 -8.83 10.58 -6.07
N ILE A 128 -9.48 10.38 -4.95
CA ILE A 128 -9.11 9.38 -3.96
C ILE A 128 -10.25 8.39 -3.81
N ALA A 129 -9.93 7.12 -3.65
CA ALA A 129 -10.90 6.07 -3.40
C ALA A 129 -10.32 5.06 -2.41
N LYS A 130 -11.17 4.26 -1.78
CA LYS A 130 -10.79 3.19 -0.86
C LYS A 130 -10.96 1.83 -1.53
N CYS A 131 -10.13 0.87 -1.14
CA CYS A 131 -10.29 -0.54 -1.52
C CYS A 131 -10.83 -1.33 -0.32
N ASN A 132 -11.75 -2.27 -0.57
CA ASN A 132 -12.35 -3.10 0.49
C ASN A 132 -11.30 -3.96 1.17
N GLU A 133 -10.44 -4.57 0.36
CA GLU A 133 -9.42 -5.49 0.83
C GLU A 133 -8.02 -5.08 0.38
N ILE A 134 -7.01 -5.65 1.04
CA ILE A 134 -5.61 -5.50 0.65
C ILE A 134 -5.33 -6.11 -0.72
N PHE A 135 -5.97 -7.23 -1.06
CA PHE A 135 -5.82 -7.87 -2.38
C PHE A 135 -6.34 -6.96 -3.49
N ASP A 136 -7.50 -6.33 -3.28
CA ASP A 136 -8.03 -5.32 -4.19
C ASP A 136 -7.04 -4.18 -4.38
N PHE A 137 -6.50 -3.64 -3.28
CA PHE A 137 -5.51 -2.58 -3.29
C PHE A 137 -4.26 -2.95 -4.09
N ILE A 138 -3.66 -4.12 -3.85
CA ILE A 138 -2.48 -4.59 -4.58
C ILE A 138 -2.80 -4.77 -6.07
N ARG A 139 -3.93 -5.42 -6.37
CA ARG A 139 -4.39 -5.71 -7.73
C ARG A 139 -4.58 -4.42 -8.54
N VAL A 140 -5.26 -3.41 -7.98
CA VAL A 140 -5.48 -2.14 -8.69
C VAL A 140 -4.21 -1.34 -8.86
N LEU A 141 -3.24 -1.42 -7.94
CA LEU A 141 -1.95 -0.77 -8.10
C LEU A 141 -1.11 -1.44 -9.21
N LYS A 142 -1.09 -2.78 -9.24
CA LYS A 142 -0.29 -3.55 -10.20
C LYS A 142 -0.86 -3.48 -11.62
N TYR A 143 -2.18 -3.61 -11.75
CA TYR A 143 -2.83 -3.75 -13.05
C TYR A 143 -3.65 -2.53 -13.48
N GLY A 144 -3.75 -1.50 -12.63
CA GLY A 144 -4.61 -0.36 -12.88
C GLY A 144 -6.11 -0.72 -12.83
N VAL A 145 -6.91 0.20 -13.36
CA VAL A 145 -8.37 0.09 -13.37
C VAL A 145 -8.88 0.37 -14.79
N VAL A 146 -9.75 -0.47 -15.33
CA VAL A 146 -10.34 -0.27 -16.66
C VAL A 146 -11.72 0.36 -16.51
N VAL A 147 -11.96 1.48 -17.20
CA VAL A 147 -13.27 2.14 -17.27
C VAL A 147 -13.52 2.54 -18.71
N ASN A 148 -14.67 2.16 -19.27
CA ASN A 148 -15.05 2.45 -20.66
C ASN A 148 -13.96 2.08 -21.68
N LYS A 149 -13.35 0.89 -21.55
CA LYS A 149 -12.24 0.37 -22.37
C LYS A 149 -10.88 1.08 -22.19
N TYR A 150 -10.79 2.12 -21.36
CA TYR A 150 -9.52 2.78 -21.05
C TYR A 150 -8.93 2.27 -19.75
N LYS A 151 -7.64 1.91 -19.77
CA LYS A 151 -6.87 1.52 -18.58
C LYS A 151 -6.29 2.77 -17.91
N TYR A 152 -6.55 2.92 -16.62
CA TYR A 152 -6.07 4.01 -15.79
C TYR A 152 -5.12 3.50 -14.72
N GLN A 153 -3.89 3.99 -14.74
CA GLN A 153 -2.96 3.77 -13.64
C GLN A 153 -3.39 4.56 -12.41
N VAL A 154 -3.37 3.89 -11.26
CA VAL A 154 -3.61 4.47 -9.94
C VAL A 154 -2.36 4.35 -9.07
N LEU A 155 -2.25 5.21 -8.07
CA LEU A 155 -1.12 5.30 -7.16
C LEU A 155 -1.58 5.00 -5.74
N PRO A 156 -0.73 4.48 -4.85
CA PRO A 156 -1.06 4.42 -3.43
C PRO A 156 -1.21 5.84 -2.88
N ASN A 157 -2.22 6.09 -2.05
CA ASN A 157 -2.35 7.37 -1.36
C ASN A 157 -1.38 7.42 -0.17
N ILE A 158 -0.13 7.79 -0.46
CA ILE A 158 0.89 7.99 0.57
C ILE A 158 0.58 9.29 1.34
N ARG A 159 0.34 9.15 2.64
CA ARG A 159 0.07 10.29 3.52
C ARG A 159 1.31 11.16 3.59
N LYS A 160 1.17 12.42 3.18
CA LYS A 160 2.23 13.41 3.31
C LYS A 160 2.25 13.94 4.74
N TYR A 161 3.44 13.99 5.32
CA TYR A 161 3.67 14.71 6.55
C TYR A 161 3.92 16.18 6.22
N LYS A 162 3.29 17.11 6.95
CA LYS A 162 3.57 18.54 6.82
C LYS A 162 4.48 18.97 7.96
N VAL A 163 5.49 19.77 7.64
CA VAL A 163 6.21 20.54 8.66
C VAL A 163 5.26 21.55 9.28
N CYS A 164 5.44 21.84 10.56
CA CYS A 164 4.72 22.94 11.18
C CYS A 164 5.06 24.26 10.47
N ASN A 165 4.07 24.98 9.95
CA ASN A 165 4.27 26.24 9.24
C ASN A 165 4.73 27.38 10.15
N SER A 166 4.48 27.26 11.47
CA SER A 166 4.88 28.26 12.46
C SER A 166 6.34 28.08 12.87
N CYS A 167 6.75 26.90 13.33
CA CYS A 167 8.11 26.68 13.87
C CYS A 167 9.02 25.79 13.01
N GLY A 168 8.49 25.17 11.95
CA GLY A 168 9.22 24.26 11.06
C GLY A 168 9.54 22.87 11.66
N SER A 169 9.01 22.56 12.84
CA SER A 169 9.19 21.28 13.52
C SER A 169 8.47 20.13 12.80
N LEU A 170 9.05 18.93 12.92
CA LEU A 170 8.46 17.66 12.49
C LEU A 170 7.72 16.91 13.60
N SER A 171 7.55 17.50 14.79
CA SER A 171 6.95 16.81 15.94
C SER A 171 5.43 17.00 16.09
N HIS A 172 4.86 18.07 15.54
CA HIS A 172 3.47 18.46 15.73
C HIS A 172 2.86 19.08 14.46
N GLN A 173 1.53 19.24 14.47
CA GLN A 173 0.78 19.96 13.44
C GLN A 173 0.65 21.44 13.79
N ASP A 174 0.39 22.30 12.79
CA ASP A 174 0.27 23.76 12.96
C ASP A 174 -0.64 24.17 14.12
N LYS A 175 -1.80 23.50 14.24
CA LYS A 175 -2.81 23.77 15.27
C LYS A 175 -2.36 23.47 16.70
N ASP A 176 -1.35 22.61 16.86
CA ASP A 176 -0.81 22.18 18.15
C ASP A 176 0.51 22.92 18.46
N CYS A 177 0.85 23.96 17.68
CA CYS A 177 2.10 24.69 17.82
C CYS A 177 2.01 25.75 18.92
N THR A 178 2.83 25.60 19.95
CA THR A 178 3.02 26.59 21.02
C THR A 178 4.32 27.38 20.90
N ALA A 179 5.16 27.04 19.92
CA ALA A 179 6.46 27.68 19.70
C ALA A 179 6.32 29.01 18.95
N GLN A 180 7.24 29.94 19.20
CA GLN A 180 7.34 31.19 18.46
C GLN A 180 7.55 30.94 16.96
N GLN A 181 6.95 31.80 16.13
CA GLN A 181 7.10 31.73 14.68
C GLN A 181 8.60 31.82 14.28
N ARG A 182 9.00 30.98 13.32
CA ARG A 182 10.33 30.93 12.71
C ARG A 182 10.24 31.04 11.20
N CYS A 183 11.24 31.68 10.60
CA CYS A 183 11.43 31.69 9.17
C CYS A 183 11.79 30.28 8.68
N LEU A 184 10.93 29.65 7.87
CA LEU A 184 11.18 28.31 7.32
C LEU A 184 12.36 28.25 6.32
N LYS A 185 12.96 29.40 5.96
CA LYS A 185 14.16 29.50 5.12
C LYS A 185 15.43 29.55 5.97
N CYS A 186 15.58 30.49 6.90
CA CYS A 186 16.83 30.67 7.67
C CYS A 186 16.75 30.20 9.14
N GLY A 187 15.55 29.97 9.67
CA GLY A 187 15.33 29.54 11.05
C GLY A 187 15.14 30.66 12.08
N GLU A 188 15.38 31.92 11.70
CA GLU A 188 15.28 33.09 12.58
C GLU A 188 13.84 33.46 12.96
N HIS A 189 13.67 34.16 14.08
CA HIS A 189 12.36 34.50 14.66
C HIS A 189 11.78 35.84 14.20
N GLU A 190 12.59 36.71 13.61
CA GLU A 190 12.24 38.12 13.39
C GLU A 190 11.37 38.38 12.16
N HIS A 191 11.27 37.41 11.24
CA HIS A 191 10.60 37.64 9.97
C HIS A 191 9.93 36.38 9.41
N LYS A 192 8.94 36.60 8.54
CA LYS A 192 8.31 35.53 7.75
C LYS A 192 9.17 35.21 6.52
N ILE A 193 9.02 34.00 5.98
CA ILE A 193 9.77 33.55 4.78
C ILE A 193 9.72 34.54 3.60
N LYS A 194 8.60 35.25 3.42
CA LYS A 194 8.40 36.25 2.36
C LYS A 194 9.32 37.47 2.49
N HIS A 195 9.78 37.78 3.70
CA HIS A 195 10.65 38.92 4.01
C HIS A 195 12.07 38.48 4.37
N CYS A 196 12.43 37.22 4.10
CA CYS A 196 13.75 36.69 4.44
C CYS A 196 14.81 37.18 3.45
N GLN A 197 15.76 37.97 3.96
CA GLN A 197 16.91 38.46 3.19
C GLN A 197 18.09 37.47 3.15
N SER A 198 18.05 36.38 3.93
CA SER A 198 19.14 35.40 3.91
C SER A 198 19.32 34.79 2.51
N LYS A 199 20.56 34.73 2.03
CA LYS A 199 20.91 34.10 0.75
C LYS A 199 20.91 32.58 0.85
N THR A 200 21.12 32.03 2.04
CA THR A 200 21.18 30.58 2.29
C THR A 200 19.94 30.11 3.04
N SER A 201 19.59 28.85 2.83
CA SER A 201 18.55 28.19 3.63
C SER A 201 19.19 27.33 4.71
N THR A 202 18.70 27.42 5.94
CA THR A 202 19.16 26.64 7.09
C THR A 202 17.98 25.88 7.69
N CYS A 203 18.09 24.56 7.80
CA CYS A 203 17.00 23.72 8.27
C CYS A 203 16.85 23.74 9.80
N VAL A 204 15.70 24.18 10.30
CA VAL A 204 15.42 24.26 11.75
C VAL A 204 15.50 22.95 12.54
N ASN A 205 15.55 21.76 11.91
CA ASN A 205 15.69 20.51 12.67
C ASN A 205 17.01 19.74 12.45
N CYS A 206 17.94 20.22 11.63
CA CYS A 206 19.29 19.64 11.50
C CYS A 206 20.39 20.65 11.17
N SER A 207 20.06 21.94 11.07
CA SER A 207 20.99 23.03 10.77
C SER A 207 21.74 22.92 9.43
N GLY A 208 21.34 21.98 8.55
CA GLY A 208 21.93 21.82 7.22
C GLY A 208 21.45 22.87 6.22
N GLN A 209 22.23 23.07 5.16
CA GLN A 209 21.99 24.11 4.14
C GLN A 209 20.87 23.72 3.14
N HIS A 210 19.64 23.60 3.63
CA HIS A 210 18.45 23.29 2.82
C HIS A 210 17.17 23.77 3.52
N PHE A 211 16.06 23.84 2.79
CA PHE A 211 14.74 24.14 3.36
C PHE A 211 14.28 23.06 4.36
N CYS A 212 13.54 23.46 5.39
CA CYS A 212 13.04 22.53 6.41
C CYS A 212 12.05 21.48 5.87
N PHE A 213 11.37 21.80 4.76
CA PHE A 213 10.44 20.94 4.03
C PHE A 213 11.08 20.20 2.85
N SER A 214 12.41 20.27 2.70
CA SER A 214 13.10 19.50 1.67
C SER A 214 12.93 18.00 1.90
N ILE A 215 12.39 17.29 0.90
CA ILE A 215 12.09 15.86 1.01
C ILE A 215 13.38 15.02 1.00
N LYS A 216 14.50 15.55 0.50
CA LYS A 216 15.81 14.87 0.49
C LYS A 216 16.43 14.66 1.89
N ARG A 217 15.66 14.89 2.95
CA ARG A 217 16.13 14.89 4.33
C ARG A 217 15.79 13.59 5.04
N VAL A 218 16.81 12.94 5.60
CA VAL A 218 16.68 11.69 6.37
C VAL A 218 15.58 11.73 7.42
N LYS A 219 15.52 12.75 8.29
CA LYS A 219 14.48 12.84 9.34
C LYS A 219 13.06 13.01 8.78
N TYR A 220 12.89 13.72 7.66
CA TYR A 220 11.59 13.88 7.01
C TYR A 220 11.14 12.56 6.38
N THR A 221 12.04 11.89 5.65
CA THR A 221 11.81 10.56 5.08
C THR A 221 11.51 9.52 6.17
N GLN A 222 12.25 9.52 7.28
CA GLN A 222 11.97 8.65 8.43
C GLN A 222 10.56 8.86 8.97
N LYS A 223 10.11 10.11 9.13
CA LYS A 223 8.76 10.42 9.60
C LYS A 223 7.69 9.99 8.59
N LEU A 224 7.92 10.22 7.30
CA LEU A 224 7.06 9.73 6.22
C LEU A 224 6.97 8.20 6.24
N ASN A 225 8.10 7.51 6.34
CA ASN A 225 8.15 6.05 6.38
C ASN A 225 7.47 5.52 7.63
N GLN A 226 7.60 6.19 8.78
CA GLN A 226 6.90 5.82 10.00
C GLN A 226 5.37 5.90 9.84
N ILE A 227 4.86 6.96 9.23
CA ILE A 227 3.42 7.18 9.02
C ILE A 227 2.87 6.22 7.98
N ASN A 228 3.64 5.93 6.93
CA ASN A 228 3.23 5.07 5.82
C ASN A 228 3.73 3.64 5.95
N ARG A 229 4.30 3.26 7.10
CA ARG A 229 5.05 2.00 7.32
C ARG A 229 4.34 0.77 6.81
N PHE A 230 3.03 0.68 7.05
CA PHE A 230 2.24 -0.47 6.65
C PHE A 230 2.06 -0.55 5.14
N VAL A 231 1.69 0.56 4.50
CA VAL A 231 1.55 0.62 3.04
C VAL A 231 2.89 0.34 2.38
N LEU A 232 3.98 0.95 2.86
CA LEU A 232 5.34 0.71 2.32
C LEU A 232 5.75 -0.77 2.40
N LYS A 233 5.50 -1.43 3.52
CA LYS A 233 5.79 -2.86 3.68
C LYS A 233 4.99 -3.73 2.70
N ILE A 234 3.72 -3.41 2.47
CA ILE A 234 2.88 -4.13 1.50
C ILE A 234 3.46 -3.95 0.10
N LEU A 235 3.73 -2.70 -0.30
CA LEU A 235 4.25 -2.39 -1.63
C LEU A 235 5.61 -3.05 -1.87
N SER A 236 6.49 -3.05 -0.87
CA SER A 236 7.81 -3.69 -0.98
C SER A 236 7.69 -5.21 -1.01
N GLY A 237 6.82 -5.82 -0.18
CA GLY A 237 6.59 -7.26 -0.19
C GLY A 237 6.01 -7.78 -1.51
N GLU A 238 5.23 -6.96 -2.20
CA GLU A 238 4.64 -7.26 -3.51
C GLU A 238 5.54 -6.83 -4.69
N ASN A 239 6.78 -6.40 -4.42
CA ASN A 239 7.75 -5.90 -5.42
C ASN A 239 7.19 -4.77 -6.30
N LEU A 240 6.25 -3.98 -5.78
CA LEU A 240 5.72 -2.79 -6.46
C LEU A 240 6.67 -1.60 -6.35
N ILE A 241 7.59 -1.65 -5.39
CA ILE A 241 8.61 -0.63 -5.12
C ILE A 241 9.92 -1.35 -4.78
N GLU A 242 11.03 -0.86 -5.33
CA GLU A 242 12.36 -1.45 -5.07
C GLU A 242 12.92 -0.95 -3.75
N ASN A 243 12.81 0.35 -3.48
CA ASN A 243 13.19 0.94 -2.19
C ASN A 243 12.07 1.81 -1.59
N GLU A 244 11.95 1.81 -0.26
CA GLU A 244 11.04 2.73 0.46
C GLU A 244 11.32 4.21 0.13
N ARG A 245 12.57 4.53 -0.25
CA ARG A 245 13.00 5.88 -0.63
C ARG A 245 12.41 6.33 -1.97
N ASP A 246 12.04 5.42 -2.85
CA ASP A 246 11.52 5.74 -4.19
C ASP A 246 10.12 6.37 -4.11
N MET A 247 9.41 6.19 -2.98
CA MET A 247 8.12 6.83 -2.71
C MET A 247 8.20 8.35 -2.53
N VAL A 248 9.37 8.90 -2.24
CA VAL A 248 9.61 10.35 -2.26
C VAL A 248 9.33 10.94 -3.65
N GLY A 249 9.55 10.18 -4.71
CA GLY A 249 9.26 10.58 -6.10
C GLY A 249 7.77 10.79 -6.37
N PHE A 250 6.90 9.94 -5.81
CA PHE A 250 5.43 10.05 -5.94
C PHE A 250 4.86 11.31 -5.26
N VAL A 251 5.63 11.91 -4.35
CA VAL A 251 5.28 13.16 -3.68
C VAL A 251 5.63 14.38 -4.56
N ALA A 252 6.57 14.24 -5.48
CA ALA A 252 7.32 15.34 -6.09
C ALA A 252 7.16 15.53 -7.61
N THR A 253 6.34 14.74 -8.31
CA THR A 253 6.10 15.00 -9.74
C THR A 253 5.20 16.23 -9.92
N LYS A 254 5.87 17.39 -10.07
CA LYS A 254 5.40 18.45 -10.95
C LYS A 254 5.26 17.85 -12.35
N ASP A 255 4.19 18.25 -13.02
CA ASP A 255 3.85 17.95 -14.40
C ASP A 255 5.08 17.86 -15.32
N SER A 256 5.42 16.65 -15.78
CA SER A 256 6.01 16.31 -17.10
C SER A 256 6.66 14.92 -17.05
N ASN A 257 6.24 13.99 -17.91
CA ASN A 257 6.90 12.72 -18.25
C ASN A 257 6.75 11.46 -17.35
N GLU A 258 5.61 11.28 -16.66
CA GLU A 258 5.31 9.99 -15.99
C GLU A 258 4.95 8.84 -16.96
N GLN A 259 4.88 9.08 -18.28
CA GLN A 259 4.61 8.00 -19.24
C GLN A 259 5.81 7.09 -19.51
N ASN A 260 7.06 7.54 -19.30
CA ASN A 260 8.23 6.83 -19.84
C ASN A 260 8.90 5.78 -18.94
N VAL A 261 8.67 5.78 -17.62
CA VAL A 261 9.31 4.80 -16.72
C VAL A 261 8.47 3.52 -16.58
N PHE A 262 7.15 3.60 -16.82
CA PHE A 262 6.25 2.44 -16.72
C PHE A 262 6.03 1.74 -18.07
N THR A 263 6.22 2.44 -19.20
CA THR A 263 6.18 1.84 -20.53
C THR A 263 7.29 0.80 -20.72
N SER A 264 8.48 0.97 -20.12
CA SER A 264 9.56 -0.01 -20.29
C SER A 264 9.25 -1.35 -19.62
N LYS A 265 8.76 -1.36 -18.36
CA LYS A 265 8.35 -2.60 -17.68
C LYS A 265 7.09 -3.22 -18.31
N HIS A 266 6.17 -2.42 -18.85
CA HIS A 266 5.00 -2.93 -19.57
C HIS A 266 5.35 -3.50 -20.96
N GLN A 267 6.35 -2.92 -21.64
CA GLN A 267 6.89 -3.49 -22.89
C GLN A 267 7.57 -4.82 -22.64
N VAL A 268 8.35 -4.95 -21.56
CA VAL A 268 8.95 -6.25 -21.19
C VAL A 268 7.87 -7.31 -20.96
N LEU A 269 6.83 -6.99 -20.18
CA LEU A 269 5.72 -7.92 -19.94
C LEU A 269 4.91 -8.23 -21.22
N GLN A 270 4.72 -7.26 -22.10
CA GLN A 270 4.04 -7.48 -23.40
C GLN A 270 4.87 -8.39 -24.30
N ASN A 271 6.18 -8.19 -24.37
CA ASN A 271 7.08 -9.06 -25.12
C ASN A 271 7.08 -10.48 -24.56
N ASP A 272 7.06 -10.65 -23.23
CA ASP A 272 6.98 -11.97 -22.60
C ASP A 272 5.66 -12.68 -22.95
N ILE A 273 4.54 -11.96 -22.95
CA ILE A 273 3.23 -12.51 -23.32
C ILE A 273 3.21 -12.88 -24.81
N GLU A 274 3.71 -12.02 -25.70
CA GLU A 274 3.80 -12.30 -27.14
C GLU A 274 4.68 -13.52 -27.41
N ASN A 275 5.81 -13.66 -26.71
CA ASN A 275 6.68 -14.82 -26.80
C ASN A 275 5.97 -16.11 -26.36
N ILE A 276 5.22 -16.08 -25.27
CA ILE A 276 4.44 -17.24 -24.80
C ILE A 276 3.36 -17.63 -25.83
N ILE A 277 2.65 -16.64 -26.38
CA ILE A 277 1.61 -16.88 -27.40
C ILE A 277 2.24 -17.48 -28.67
N ASN A 278 3.35 -16.91 -29.16
CA ASN A 278 4.03 -17.40 -30.34
C ASN A 278 4.58 -18.81 -30.14
N ASN A 279 5.14 -19.11 -28.97
CA ASN A 279 5.59 -20.47 -28.65
C ASN A 279 4.43 -21.48 -28.65
N HIS A 280 3.27 -21.10 -28.10
CA HIS A 280 2.07 -21.94 -28.15
C HIS A 280 1.53 -22.14 -29.56
N LEU A 281 1.49 -21.08 -30.38
CA LEU A 281 1.06 -21.16 -31.78
C LEU A 281 1.99 -22.03 -32.61
N ASN A 282 3.30 -21.90 -32.43
CA ASN A 282 4.28 -22.74 -33.12
C ASN A 282 4.13 -24.22 -32.71
N SER A 283 3.98 -24.49 -31.41
CA SER A 283 3.73 -25.85 -30.92
C SER A 283 2.43 -26.45 -31.47
N PHE A 284 1.38 -25.63 -31.63
CA PHE A 284 0.12 -26.07 -32.21
C PHE A 284 0.28 -26.39 -33.70
N ASN A 285 0.92 -25.50 -34.46
CA ASN A 285 1.16 -25.70 -35.89
C ASN A 285 1.99 -26.96 -36.15
N SER A 286 3.06 -27.22 -35.38
CA SER A 286 3.85 -28.45 -35.53
C SER A 286 3.00 -29.72 -35.35
N ARG A 287 2.09 -29.73 -34.36
CA ARG A 287 1.17 -30.87 -34.14
C ARG A 287 0.17 -31.03 -35.28
N SER A 288 -0.32 -29.93 -35.85
CA SER A 288 -1.19 -29.98 -37.02
C SER A 288 -0.46 -30.60 -38.22
N THR A 289 0.79 -30.23 -38.48
CA THR A 289 1.58 -30.82 -39.58
C THR A 289 1.84 -32.32 -39.36
N GLU A 290 2.12 -32.74 -38.12
CA GLU A 290 2.28 -34.16 -37.77
C GLU A 290 1.00 -34.97 -38.02
N LEU A 291 -0.18 -34.40 -37.72
CA LEU A 291 -1.47 -35.03 -38.03
C LEU A 291 -1.71 -35.16 -39.53
N GLU A 292 -1.42 -34.10 -40.31
CA GLU A 292 -1.57 -34.11 -41.76
C GLU A 292 -0.68 -35.19 -42.40
N ASN A 293 0.58 -35.29 -41.95
CA ASN A 293 1.52 -36.32 -42.40
C ASN A 293 1.10 -37.73 -42.00
N SER A 294 0.52 -37.91 -40.81
CA SER A 294 0.00 -39.21 -40.38
C SER A 294 -1.19 -39.64 -41.22
N THR A 295 -2.06 -38.68 -41.57
CA THR A 295 -3.26 -38.93 -42.40
C THR A 295 -2.86 -39.26 -43.84
N SER A 296 -1.85 -38.57 -44.41
CA SER A 296 -1.36 -38.87 -45.75
C SER A 296 -0.72 -40.27 -45.83
N LEU A 297 0.06 -40.67 -44.82
CA LEU A 297 0.61 -42.03 -44.73
C LEU A 297 -0.49 -43.10 -44.66
N GLN A 298 -1.52 -42.88 -43.84
CA GLN A 298 -2.65 -43.81 -43.75
C GLN A 298 -3.37 -43.96 -45.09
N ASN A 299 -3.56 -42.86 -45.82
CA ASN A 299 -4.19 -42.89 -47.15
C ASN A 299 -3.31 -43.59 -48.20
N GLN A 300 -1.99 -43.42 -48.15
CA GLN A 300 -1.06 -44.15 -49.03
C GLN A 300 -1.12 -45.66 -48.77
N ASN A 301 -1.04 -46.09 -47.51
CA ASN A 301 -1.13 -47.51 -47.16
C ASN A 301 -2.48 -48.14 -47.56
N LEU A 302 -3.59 -47.39 -47.46
CA LEU A 302 -4.91 -47.85 -47.91
C LEU A 302 -5.01 -48.00 -49.44
N SER A 303 -4.22 -47.23 -50.20
CA SER A 303 -4.18 -47.33 -51.66
C SER A 303 -3.38 -48.52 -52.17
N GLU A 304 -2.39 -48.99 -51.40
CA GLU A 304 -1.57 -50.18 -51.75
C GLU A 304 -2.27 -51.52 -51.44
N ILE A 305 -3.33 -51.50 -50.62
CA ILE A 305 -4.10 -52.70 -50.23
C ILE A 305 -5.25 -53.01 -51.23
N LYS A 306 -5.54 -52.11 -52.17
CA LYS A 306 -6.58 -52.28 -53.20
C LYS A 306 -6.00 -52.72 -54.53
#